data_AF-A0A933S951-F1
#
_entry.id   AF-A0A933S951-F1
#
_cell.length_a   1.000
_cell.length_b   1.000
_cell.length_c   1.000
_cell.angle_alpha   90.00
_cell.angle_beta   90.00
_cell.angle_gamma   90.00
#
_symmetry.space_group_name_H-M   'P 1'
#
loop_
_entity.id
_entity.type
_entity.pdbx_description
1 polymer ?
#
loop_
_entity_poly.entity_id
_entity_poly.type
_entity_poly.pdbx_seq_one_letter_code
_entity_poly.pdbx_strand_id
1 'polypeptide(L)'
;RLAADAHLAAARASGPDRFRAAAHAGAAERAAREAIARRSARAANHVRLAQAVAARGEDPSAAFAEAEHLAPSDALVRAEHARAALARGDAITAREQAARIVAMYPEAALGYAIEASAALVEGREREALAAIRRALGATWEEGAGAQRAAARALEARLTATRPPGPDSLGR
;
A
#
# COMPACT_ATOMS: atom_id res chain seq x y z
N ARG A 1 11.35 0.74 0.40
CA ARG A 1 12.22 -0.24 -0.29
C ARG A 1 11.61 -1.65 -0.44
N LEU A 2 10.33 -1.92 -0.13
CA LEU A 2 9.73 -3.27 -0.21
C LEU A 2 8.21 -3.22 -0.46
N ALA A 3 7.76 -2.64 -1.56
CA ALA A 3 6.34 -2.73 -1.96
C ALA A 3 6.12 -3.62 -3.19
N ALA A 4 7.15 -3.80 -4.03
CA ALA A 4 7.10 -4.69 -5.19
C ALA A 4 7.52 -6.13 -4.86
N ASP A 5 8.42 -6.34 -3.89
CA ASP A 5 8.86 -7.69 -3.50
C ASP A 5 7.86 -8.41 -2.57
N ALA A 6 6.98 -7.67 -1.88
CA ALA A 6 6.04 -8.24 -0.90
C ALA A 6 5.00 -9.18 -1.55
N HIS A 7 4.56 -8.89 -2.78
CA HIS A 7 3.60 -9.75 -3.50
C HIS A 7 4.24 -11.04 -4.05
N LEU A 8 5.56 -11.09 -4.26
CA LEU A 8 6.28 -12.31 -4.68
C LEU A 8 6.79 -13.15 -3.49
N ALA A 9 6.99 -12.53 -2.32
CA ALA A 9 7.41 -13.22 -1.10
C ALA A 9 6.26 -13.90 -0.34
N ALA A 10 5.05 -13.30 -0.35
CA ALA A 10 3.87 -13.89 0.29
C ALA A 10 3.45 -15.24 -0.34
N ALA A 11 3.76 -15.45 -1.62
CA ALA A 11 3.54 -16.72 -2.33
C ALA A 11 4.59 -17.80 -2.02
N ARG A 12 5.67 -17.49 -1.28
CA ARG A 12 6.81 -18.40 -1.03
C ARG A 12 7.13 -18.68 0.43
N ALA A 13 6.47 -18.04 1.39
CA ALA A 13 6.63 -18.43 2.79
C ALA A 13 5.91 -19.78 2.99
N SER A 14 6.65 -20.88 3.07
CA SER A 14 6.14 -22.21 3.42
C SER A 14 6.82 -22.69 4.70
N GLY A 15 6.05 -23.25 5.63
CA GLY A 15 6.58 -23.92 6.83
C GLY A 15 7.16 -22.99 7.92
N PRO A 16 8.35 -23.26 8.48
CA PRO A 16 8.86 -22.70 9.75
C PRO A 16 9.02 -21.17 9.76
N ASP A 17 9.15 -20.53 8.60
CA ASP A 17 9.22 -19.08 8.47
C ASP A 17 7.88 -18.39 8.82
N ARG A 18 6.74 -19.04 8.57
CA ARG A 18 5.43 -18.53 9.00
C ARG A 18 5.28 -18.55 10.53
N PHE A 19 5.78 -19.59 11.19
CA PHE A 19 5.74 -19.70 12.65
C PHE A 19 6.65 -18.68 13.33
N ARG A 20 7.86 -18.47 12.80
CA ARG A 20 8.76 -17.40 13.27
C ARG A 20 8.16 -16.02 13.04
N ALA A 21 7.60 -15.77 11.85
CA ALA A 21 6.90 -14.51 11.55
C ALA A 21 5.72 -14.28 12.50
N ALA A 22 4.90 -15.30 12.79
CA ALA A 22 3.79 -15.20 13.72
C ALA A 22 4.25 -14.97 15.18
N ALA A 23 5.31 -15.63 15.64
CA ALA A 23 5.88 -15.42 16.97
C ALA A 23 6.44 -14.00 17.14
N HIS A 24 7.14 -13.49 16.12
CA HIS A 24 7.62 -12.11 16.08
C HIS A 24 6.46 -11.10 16.06
N ALA A 25 5.38 -11.40 15.32
CA ALA A 25 4.19 -10.56 15.29
C ALA A 25 3.50 -10.51 16.66
N GLY A 26 3.40 -11.63 17.39
CA GLY A 26 2.87 -11.66 18.75
C GLY A 26 3.70 -10.87 19.77
N ALA A 27 5.04 -10.88 19.63
CA ALA A 27 5.90 -10.03 20.46
C ALA A 27 5.74 -8.54 20.11
N ALA A 28 5.66 -8.20 18.82
CA ALA A 28 5.44 -6.83 18.36
C ALA A 28 4.09 -6.27 18.84
N GLU A 29 3.04 -7.08 18.82
CA GLU A 29 1.72 -6.73 19.32
C GLU A 29 1.72 -6.41 20.82
N ARG A 30 2.37 -7.26 21.64
CA ARG A 30 2.52 -7.00 23.08
C ARG A 30 3.27 -5.69 23.33
N ALA A 31 4.40 -5.48 22.65
CA ALA A 31 5.19 -4.26 22.79
C ALA A 31 4.39 -3.01 22.34
N ALA A 32 3.60 -3.11 21.26
CA ALA A 32 2.73 -2.03 20.81
C ALA A 32 1.64 -1.71 21.84
N ARG A 33 1.00 -2.73 22.43
CA ARG A 33 0.01 -2.53 23.51
C ARG A 33 0.62 -1.90 24.75
N GLU A 34 1.81 -2.34 25.18
CA GLU A 34 2.53 -1.71 26.29
C GLU A 34 2.86 -0.24 25.99
N ALA A 35 3.26 0.07 24.75
CA ALA A 35 3.52 1.44 24.34
C ALA A 35 2.24 2.30 24.34
N ILE A 36 1.10 1.75 23.92
CA ILE A 36 -0.22 2.42 24.00
C ILE A 36 -0.62 2.65 25.45
N ALA A 37 -0.45 1.65 26.33
CA ALA A 37 -0.75 1.79 27.76
C ALA A 37 0.07 2.91 28.43
N ARG A 38 1.32 3.11 27.99
CA ARG A 38 2.17 4.20 28.47
C ARG A 38 1.84 5.55 27.82
N ARG A 39 1.50 5.56 26.53
CA ARG A 39 1.23 6.76 25.72
C ARG A 39 0.23 6.43 24.61
N SER A 40 -1.05 6.60 24.92
CA SER A 40 -2.16 6.28 24.01
C SER A 40 -2.31 7.30 22.87
N ALA A 41 -1.99 8.57 23.11
CA ALA A 41 -2.17 9.66 22.15
C ALA A 41 -1.13 9.70 21.00
N ARG A 42 -0.28 8.67 20.84
CA ARG A 42 0.71 8.61 19.76
C ARG A 42 0.22 7.70 18.64
N ALA A 43 -0.21 8.27 17.51
CA ALA A 43 -0.68 7.54 16.33
C ALA A 43 0.28 6.41 15.91
N ALA A 44 1.60 6.66 15.93
CA ALA A 44 2.61 5.65 15.59
C ALA A 44 2.57 4.38 16.45
N ASN A 45 2.06 4.44 17.70
CA ASN A 45 1.90 3.24 18.53
C ASN A 45 0.74 2.37 18.01
N HIS A 46 -0.35 3.00 17.58
CA HIS A 46 -1.50 2.32 16.98
C HIS A 46 -1.19 1.78 15.58
N VAL A 47 -0.39 2.49 14.77
CA VAL A 47 0.14 1.94 13.50
C VAL A 47 0.95 0.66 13.74
N ARG A 48 1.82 0.64 14.75
CA ARG A 48 2.60 -0.57 15.09
C ARG A 48 1.71 -1.72 15.55
N LEU A 49 0.67 -1.42 16.33
CA LEU A 49 -0.33 -2.42 16.72
C LEU A 49 -1.03 -2.98 15.48
N ALA A 50 -1.50 -2.11 14.58
CA ALA A 50 -2.14 -2.48 13.33
C ALA A 50 -1.23 -3.37 12.46
N GLN A 51 0.04 -3.00 12.29
CA GLN A 51 1.02 -3.80 11.54
C GLN A 51 1.26 -5.17 12.18
N ALA A 52 1.33 -5.25 13.52
CA ALA A 52 1.50 -6.52 14.22
C ALA A 52 0.27 -7.43 14.08
N VAL A 53 -0.94 -6.88 14.18
CA VAL A 53 -2.20 -7.60 13.97
C VAL A 53 -2.30 -8.10 12.52
N ALA A 54 -1.99 -7.24 11.54
CA ALA A 54 -1.98 -7.60 10.12
C ALA A 54 -0.98 -8.73 9.82
N ALA A 55 0.21 -8.70 10.43
CA ALA A 55 1.24 -9.73 10.26
C ALA A 55 0.82 -11.10 10.83
N ARG A 56 -0.16 -11.13 11.74
CA ARG A 56 -0.79 -12.37 12.22
C ARG A 56 -1.91 -12.87 11.32
N GLY A 57 -2.25 -12.13 10.26
CA GLY A 57 -3.40 -12.41 9.40
C GLY A 57 -4.73 -12.01 10.02
N GLU A 58 -4.71 -11.23 11.11
CA GLU A 58 -5.91 -10.72 11.78
C GLU A 58 -6.31 -9.34 11.22
N ASP A 59 -7.51 -8.85 11.53
CA ASP A 59 -8.00 -7.58 11.00
C ASP A 59 -7.43 -6.37 11.78
N PRO A 60 -6.60 -5.51 11.17
CA PRO A 60 -5.97 -4.39 11.85
C PRO A 60 -6.83 -3.10 11.81
N SER A 61 -8.04 -3.16 11.25
CA SER A 61 -8.89 -2.01 10.94
C SER A 61 -9.10 -1.06 12.13
N ALA A 62 -9.40 -1.60 13.32
CA ALA A 62 -9.62 -0.80 14.52
C ALA A 62 -8.38 0.00 14.95
N ALA A 63 -7.19 -0.62 14.87
CA ALA A 63 -5.94 0.04 15.24
C ALA A 63 -5.53 1.10 14.22
N PHE A 64 -5.78 0.87 12.92
CA PHE A 64 -5.59 1.92 11.91
C PHE A 64 -6.58 3.07 12.08
N ALA A 65 -7.85 2.79 12.39
CA ALA A 65 -8.85 3.83 12.63
C ALA A 65 -8.45 4.76 13.78
N GLU A 66 -7.94 4.21 14.88
CA GLU A 66 -7.44 5.02 16.01
C GLU A 66 -6.18 5.82 15.64
N ALA A 67 -5.26 5.23 14.86
CA ALA A 67 -4.10 5.96 14.36
C ALA A 67 -4.50 7.14 13.46
N GLU A 68 -5.47 6.94 12.57
CA GLU A 68 -6.01 7.97 11.69
C GLU A 68 -6.76 9.05 12.48
N HIS A 69 -7.48 8.69 13.56
CA HIS A 69 -8.14 9.67 14.43
C HIS A 69 -7.12 10.56 15.14
N LEU A 70 -6.01 9.98 15.64
CA LEU A 70 -4.96 10.72 16.32
C LEU A 70 -4.08 11.57 15.37
N ALA A 71 -4.02 11.21 14.09
CA ALA A 71 -3.24 11.91 13.07
C ALA A 71 -4.01 12.02 11.74
N PRO A 72 -5.09 12.83 11.70
CA PRO A 72 -6.05 12.83 10.58
C PRO A 72 -5.45 13.30 9.25
N SER A 73 -4.43 14.15 9.32
CA SER A 73 -3.72 14.72 8.17
C SER A 73 -2.45 13.96 7.80
N ASP A 74 -2.09 12.88 8.50
CA ASP A 74 -0.87 12.12 8.23
C ASP A 74 -1.10 11.11 7.11
N ALA A 75 -0.61 11.44 5.90
CA ALA A 75 -0.70 10.56 4.74
C ALA A 75 0.09 9.25 4.93
N LEU A 76 1.12 9.20 5.77
CA LEU A 76 1.89 7.98 6.01
C LEU A 76 1.07 6.97 6.79
N VAL A 77 0.28 7.41 7.79
CA VAL A 77 -0.64 6.52 8.52
C VAL A 77 -1.63 5.87 7.55
N ARG A 78 -2.21 6.66 6.64
CA ARG A 78 -3.13 6.14 5.59
C ARG A 78 -2.43 5.22 4.61
N ALA A 79 -1.20 5.54 4.22
CA ALA A 79 -0.42 4.70 3.32
C ALA A 79 -0.09 3.34 3.95
N GLU A 80 0.23 3.29 5.25
CA GLU A 80 0.42 2.04 5.98
C GLU A 80 -0.87 1.21 6.04
N HIS A 81 -2.02 1.85 6.27
CA HIS A 81 -3.32 1.18 6.20
C HIS A 81 -3.58 0.60 4.81
N ALA A 82 -3.37 1.40 3.75
CA ALA A 82 -3.54 0.94 2.38
C ALA A 82 -2.60 -0.22 2.02
N ARG A 83 -1.33 -0.19 2.46
CA ARG A 83 -0.37 -1.29 2.26
C ARG A 83 -0.84 -2.58 2.94
N ALA A 84 -1.33 -2.48 4.18
CA ALA A 84 -1.87 -3.63 4.90
C ALA A 84 -3.13 -4.19 4.21
N ALA A 85 -3.99 -3.32 3.67
CA ALA A 85 -5.15 -3.73 2.88
C ALA A 85 -4.73 -4.45 1.58
N LEU A 86 -3.80 -3.87 0.80
CA LEU A 86 -3.27 -4.48 -0.42
C LEU A 86 -2.65 -5.86 -0.17
N ALA A 87 -1.91 -6.03 0.93
CA ALA A 87 -1.32 -7.32 1.31
C ALA A 87 -2.38 -8.41 1.57
N ARG A 88 -3.60 -8.02 1.95
CA ARG A 88 -4.76 -8.91 2.14
C ARG A 88 -5.66 -9.02 0.91
N GLY A 89 -5.31 -8.36 -0.20
CA GLY A 89 -6.16 -8.29 -1.40
C GLY A 89 -7.38 -7.38 -1.23
N ASP A 90 -7.44 -6.59 -0.16
CA ASP A 90 -8.53 -5.63 0.09
C ASP A 90 -8.29 -4.33 -0.70
N ALA A 91 -8.65 -4.38 -1.98
CA ALA A 91 -8.51 -3.25 -2.89
C ALA A 91 -9.48 -2.10 -2.58
N ILE A 92 -10.61 -2.39 -1.93
CA ILE A 92 -11.62 -1.38 -1.56
C ILE A 92 -11.01 -0.43 -0.54
N THR A 93 -10.54 -0.96 0.60
CA THR A 93 -9.89 -0.15 1.63
C THR A 93 -8.65 0.56 1.09
N ALA A 94 -7.83 -0.11 0.28
CA ALA A 94 -6.65 0.51 -0.32
C ALA A 94 -7.01 1.72 -1.20
N ARG A 95 -8.07 1.62 -2.01
CA ARG A 95 -8.55 2.70 -2.87
C ARG A 95 -9.16 3.84 -2.06
N GLU A 96 -9.92 3.56 -1.00
CA GLU A 96 -10.45 4.59 -0.11
C GLU A 96 -9.33 5.40 0.54
N GLN A 97 -8.29 4.73 1.03
CA GLN A 97 -7.13 5.40 1.62
C GLN A 97 -6.32 6.17 0.58
N ALA A 98 -6.14 5.62 -0.64
CA ALA A 98 -5.51 6.33 -1.75
C ALA A 98 -6.26 7.63 -2.09
N ALA A 99 -7.59 7.57 -2.19
CA ALA A 99 -8.42 8.74 -2.50
C ALA A 99 -8.30 9.81 -1.41
N ARG A 100 -8.25 9.44 -0.13
CA ARG A 100 -8.01 10.38 0.98
C ARG A 100 -6.61 11.00 0.92
N ILE A 101 -5.58 10.23 0.59
CA ILE A 101 -4.22 10.76 0.39
C ILE A 101 -4.20 11.77 -0.75
N VAL A 102 -4.80 11.45 -1.90
CA VAL A 102 -4.89 12.35 -3.06
C VAL A 102 -5.67 13.62 -2.71
N ALA A 103 -6.75 13.52 -1.92
CA ALA A 103 -7.52 14.69 -1.50
C ALA A 103 -6.72 15.65 -0.60
N MET A 104 -5.83 15.12 0.24
CA MET A 104 -4.97 15.93 1.13
C MET A 104 -3.71 16.45 0.42
N TYR A 105 -3.14 15.64 -0.49
CA TYR A 105 -1.86 15.89 -1.16
C TYR A 105 -1.98 15.57 -2.66
N PRO A 106 -2.72 16.37 -3.44
CA PRO A 106 -3.03 16.08 -4.84
C PRO A 106 -1.80 16.07 -5.76
N GLU A 107 -0.72 16.74 -5.37
CA GLU A 107 0.56 16.79 -6.07
C GLU A 107 1.48 15.63 -5.72
N ALA A 108 1.20 14.86 -4.66
CA ALA A 108 2.06 13.77 -4.21
C ALA A 108 1.79 12.47 -4.98
N ALA A 109 2.84 11.83 -5.46
CA ALA A 109 2.75 10.58 -6.22
C ALA A 109 2.22 9.40 -5.40
N LEU A 110 2.34 9.47 -4.06
CA LEU A 110 2.02 8.36 -3.14
C LEU A 110 0.57 7.87 -3.30
N GLY A 111 -0.40 8.79 -3.33
CA GLY A 111 -1.82 8.45 -3.46
C GLY A 111 -2.12 7.74 -4.78
N TYR A 112 -1.65 8.29 -5.89
CA TYR A 112 -1.84 7.69 -7.21
C TYR A 112 -1.11 6.34 -7.37
N ALA A 113 0.05 6.17 -6.73
CA ALA A 113 0.77 4.90 -6.75
C ALA A 113 0.00 3.80 -6.00
N ILE A 114 -0.61 4.12 -4.86
CA ILE A 114 -1.47 3.19 -4.11
C ILE A 114 -2.75 2.88 -4.90
N GLU A 115 -3.37 3.88 -5.53
CA GLU A 115 -4.53 3.70 -6.40
C GLU A 115 -4.22 2.73 -7.55
N ALA A 116 -3.06 2.89 -8.18
CA ALA A 116 -2.59 1.96 -9.22
C ALA A 116 -2.44 0.53 -8.70
N SER A 117 -1.87 0.34 -7.50
CA SER A 117 -1.74 -0.97 -6.88
C SER A 117 -3.12 -1.60 -6.59
N ALA A 118 -4.08 -0.83 -6.07
CA ALA A 118 -5.43 -1.32 -5.81
C ALA A 118 -6.13 -1.77 -7.11
N ALA A 119 -6.04 -0.96 -8.16
CA ALA A 119 -6.60 -1.31 -9.47
C ALA A 119 -5.96 -2.58 -10.07
N LEU A 120 -4.65 -2.79 -9.86
CA LEU A 120 -3.97 -4.02 -10.30
C LEU A 120 -4.45 -5.26 -9.54
N VAL A 121 -4.68 -5.16 -8.23
CA VAL A 121 -5.23 -6.26 -7.42
C VAL A 121 -6.60 -6.70 -7.94
N GLU A 122 -7.41 -5.77 -8.44
CA GLU A 122 -8.73 -6.05 -9.04
C GLU A 122 -8.69 -6.41 -10.53
N GLY A 123 -7.51 -6.46 -11.16
CA GLY A 123 -7.37 -6.71 -12.60
C GLY A 123 -7.84 -5.56 -13.50
N ARG A 124 -8.02 -4.36 -12.95
CA ARG A 124 -8.52 -3.17 -13.66
C ARG A 124 -7.36 -2.42 -14.35
N GLU A 125 -6.75 -3.07 -15.34
CA GLU A 125 -5.50 -2.61 -15.97
C GLU A 125 -5.56 -1.20 -16.57
N ARG A 126 -6.71 -0.81 -17.14
CA ARG A 126 -6.90 0.55 -17.70
C ARG A 126 -6.83 1.62 -16.62
N GLU A 127 -7.46 1.36 -15.48
CA GLU A 127 -7.46 2.28 -14.34
C GLU A 127 -6.09 2.32 -13.68
N ALA A 128 -5.44 1.16 -13.55
CA ALA A 128 -4.07 1.07 -13.07
C ALA A 128 -3.12 1.91 -13.94
N LEU A 129 -3.21 1.80 -15.26
CA LEU A 129 -2.39 2.58 -16.19
C LEU A 129 -2.63 4.09 -16.04
N ALA A 130 -3.89 4.52 -15.89
CA ALA A 130 -4.22 5.93 -15.69
C ALA A 130 -3.67 6.46 -14.35
N ALA A 131 -3.75 5.69 -13.27
CA ALA A 131 -3.19 6.03 -11.97
C ALA A 131 -1.66 6.06 -12.00
N ILE A 132 -1.00 5.10 -12.68
CA ILE A 132 0.47 5.08 -12.86
C ILE A 132 0.94 6.36 -13.56
N ARG A 133 0.26 6.78 -14.63
CA ARG A 133 0.61 8.01 -15.36
C ARG A 133 0.49 9.25 -14.49
N ARG A 134 -0.58 9.35 -13.68
CA ARG A 134 -0.71 10.41 -12.68
C ARG A 134 0.43 10.37 -11.66
N ALA A 135 0.77 9.20 -11.13
CA ALA A 135 1.89 9.05 -10.21
C ALA A 135 3.23 9.49 -10.84
N LEU A 136 3.49 9.14 -12.11
CA LEU A 136 4.73 9.51 -12.81
C LEU A 136 4.85 11.01 -13.11
N GLY A 137 3.70 11.69 -13.29
CA GLY A 137 3.62 13.14 -13.44
C GLY A 137 3.59 13.93 -12.12
N ALA A 138 3.44 13.25 -10.99
CA ALA A 138 3.35 13.86 -9.66
C ALA A 138 4.73 13.98 -8.97
N THR A 139 4.75 14.65 -7.82
CA THR A 139 5.94 14.85 -6.97
C THR A 139 6.23 13.58 -6.17
N TRP A 140 7.47 13.11 -6.26
CA TRP A 140 7.96 11.94 -5.52
C TRP A 140 8.80 12.39 -4.33
N GLU A 141 8.67 11.69 -3.21
CA GLU A 141 9.54 11.88 -2.05
C GLU A 141 11.02 11.62 -2.40
N GLU A 142 11.90 12.28 -1.66
CA GLU A 142 13.33 12.02 -1.74
C GLU A 142 13.62 10.53 -1.46
N GLY A 143 14.43 9.90 -2.33
CA GLY A 143 14.73 8.48 -2.23
C GLY A 143 13.68 7.52 -2.82
N ALA A 144 12.58 8.01 -3.41
CA ALA A 144 11.57 7.17 -4.05
C ALA A 144 11.94 6.67 -5.48
N GLY A 145 13.24 6.66 -5.82
CA GLY A 145 13.72 6.32 -7.16
C GLY A 145 13.33 4.91 -7.63
N ALA A 146 13.36 3.92 -6.74
CA ALA A 146 12.96 2.56 -7.06
C ALA A 146 11.46 2.45 -7.37
N GLN A 147 10.62 3.17 -6.62
CA GLN A 147 9.17 3.21 -6.82
C GLN A 147 8.82 3.88 -8.14
N ARG A 148 9.49 5.00 -8.47
CA ARG A 148 9.32 5.68 -9.76
C ARG A 148 9.77 4.80 -10.93
N ALA A 149 10.88 4.08 -10.78
CA ALA A 149 11.35 3.12 -11.80
C ALA A 149 10.36 1.97 -12.00
N ALA A 150 9.81 1.40 -10.91
CA ALA A 150 8.79 0.37 -10.97
C ALA A 150 7.51 0.87 -11.66
N ALA A 151 7.07 2.09 -11.38
CA ALA A 151 5.93 2.71 -12.05
C ALA A 151 6.16 2.86 -13.56
N ARG A 152 7.35 3.28 -14.00
CA ARG A 152 7.71 3.34 -15.44
C ARG A 152 7.70 1.97 -16.10
N ALA A 153 8.26 0.96 -15.43
CA ALA A 153 8.28 -0.41 -15.95
C ALA A 153 6.86 -0.97 -16.10
N LEU A 154 5.98 -0.69 -15.12
CA LEU A 154 4.57 -1.08 -15.16
C LEU A 154 3.82 -0.35 -16.28
N GLU A 155 4.04 0.95 -16.47
CA GLU A 155 3.45 1.71 -17.58
C GLU A 155 3.81 1.09 -18.93
N ALA A 156 5.11 0.81 -19.15
CA ALA A 156 5.60 0.23 -20.40
C ALA A 156 4.95 -1.15 -20.66
N ARG A 157 4.89 -2.00 -19.63
CA ARG A 157 4.27 -3.33 -19.72
C ARG A 157 2.78 -3.24 -20.09
N LEU A 158 2.00 -2.43 -19.36
CA LEU A 158 0.56 -2.28 -19.58
C LEU A 158 0.22 -1.60 -20.91
N THR A 159 1.15 -0.80 -21.45
CA THR A 159 1.00 -0.20 -22.77
C THR A 159 1.28 -1.21 -23.88
N ALA A 160 2.28 -2.07 -23.71
CA ALA A 160 2.65 -3.10 -24.68
C ALA A 160 1.64 -4.24 -24.79
N THR A 161 0.90 -4.55 -23.73
CA THR A 161 -0.17 -5.57 -23.75
C THR A 161 -1.47 -5.08 -24.39
N ARG A 162 -1.58 -3.80 -24.75
CA ARG A 162 -2.73 -3.28 -25.49
C ARG A 162 -2.62 -3.76 -26.95
N PRO A 163 -3.62 -4.48 -27.50
CA PRO A 163 -3.62 -4.78 -28.92
C PRO A 163 -3.60 -3.46 -29.70
N PRO A 164 -2.89 -3.41 -30.84
CA PRO A 164 -2.88 -2.21 -31.67
C PRO A 164 -4.33 -1.86 -32.01
N GLY A 165 -4.69 -0.58 -31.85
CA GLY A 165 -6.04 -0.11 -32.15
C GLY A 165 -6.38 -0.33 -33.62
N PRO A 166 -7.67 -0.28 -34.00
CA PRO A 166 -8.10 -0.50 -35.39
C PRO A 166 -7.45 0.44 -36.42
N ASP A 167 -6.78 1.51 -35.98
CA ASP A 167 -6.15 2.52 -36.84
C ASP A 167 -4.77 2.13 -37.38
N SER A 168 -4.19 1.00 -36.96
CA SER A 168 -2.85 0.57 -37.40
C SER A 168 -2.84 -0.33 -38.65
N LEU A 169 -3.97 -0.52 -39.32
CA LEU A 169 -4.08 -1.27 -40.59
C LEU A 169 -4.29 -0.39 -41.82
N GLY A 170 -4.11 0.93 -41.69
CA GLY A 170 -4.33 1.89 -42.78
C GLY A 170 -3.12 2.76 -43.08
N ARG A 171 -2.11 2.19 -43.76
CA ARG A 171 -1.33 2.86 -44.82
C ARG A 171 -0.36 1.90 -45.50
#